data_AF-A0A1Y4R1U7-F1
#
_entry.id   AF-A0A1Y4R1U7-F1
#
_cell.length_a   1.000
_cell.length_b   1.000
_cell.length_c   1.000
_cell.angle_alpha   90.00
_cell.angle_beta   90.00
_cell.angle_gamma   90.00
#
_symmetry.space_group_name_H-M   'P 1'
#
loop_
_entity.id
_entity.type
_entity.pdbx_description
1 polymer ?
#
loop_
_entity_poly.entity_id
_entity_poly.type
_entity_poly.pdbx_seq_one_letter_code
_entity_poly.pdbx_strand_id
1 'polypeptide(L)'
;MKKYDLRKIMKRAWLLVKEAGMSISSALKKAWREAKEMTKEKFNKCAKVLMPGYDKACCTDSAYLYFSLWEKFGKSRIYVNDYKRRTLGFIDKNTKKVTEYDLCGVYRSEFEGVLKAFFETYEF
;
A
#
# COMPACT_ATOMS: atom_id res chain seq x y z
N MET A 1 12.52 -0.46 14.36
CA MET A 1 11.31 0.39 14.28
C MET A 1 10.16 -0.32 14.99
N LYS A 2 9.28 0.39 15.71
CA LYS A 2 8.14 -0.25 16.39
C LYS A 2 7.15 -0.75 15.33
N LYS A 3 6.72 -2.01 15.42
CA LYS A 3 5.79 -2.66 14.47
C LYS A 3 4.45 -1.93 14.35
N TYR A 4 4.04 -1.23 15.41
CA TYR A 4 2.78 -0.49 15.45
C TYR A 4 2.98 0.93 15.99
N ASP A 5 2.22 1.88 15.45
CA ASP A 5 2.15 3.25 15.96
C ASP A 5 1.20 3.31 17.16
N LEU A 6 1.79 3.24 18.36
CA LEU A 6 1.08 3.30 19.63
C LEU A 6 0.27 4.59 19.80
N ARG A 7 0.74 5.73 19.26
CA ARG A 7 0.00 7.00 19.36
C ARG A 7 -1.26 6.93 18.52
N LYS A 8 -1.18 6.36 17.32
CA LYS A 8 -2.35 6.16 16.44
C LYS A 8 -3.39 5.23 17.07
N ILE A 9 -2.94 4.11 17.66
CA ILE A 9 -3.84 3.15 18.35
C ILE A 9 -4.53 3.82 19.55
N MET A 10 -3.80 4.59 20.35
CA MET A 10 -4.38 5.29 21.50
C MET A 10 -5.38 6.37 21.09
N LYS A 11 -5.08 7.17 20.06
CA LYS A 11 -6.03 8.16 19.52
C LYS A 11 -7.31 7.49 19.03
N ARG A 12 -7.18 6.36 18.33
CA ARG A 12 -8.34 5.59 17.83
C ARG A 12 -9.18 5.03 18.98
N ALA A 13 -8.55 4.45 20.00
CA ALA A 13 -9.23 3.98 21.19
C ALA A 13 -9.99 5.14 21.89
N TRP A 14 -9.36 6.31 22.02
CA TRP A 14 -10.01 7.46 22.66
C TRP A 14 -11.21 8.01 21.88
N LEU A 15 -11.13 8.00 20.56
CA LEU A 15 -12.23 8.39 19.68
C LEU A 15 -13.43 7.44 19.82
N LEU A 16 -13.16 6.12 19.90
CA LEU A 16 -14.19 5.11 20.15
C LEU A 16 -14.88 5.27 21.53
N VAL A 17 -14.15 5.70 22.56
CA VAL A 17 -14.74 6.02 23.88
C VAL A 17 -15.69 7.21 23.77
N LYS A 18 -15.28 8.27 23.06
CA LYS A 18 -16.06 9.51 22.93
C LYS A 18 -17.30 9.35 22.07
N GLU A 19 -17.18 8.68 20.93
CA GLU A 19 -18.27 8.60 19.95
C GLU A 19 -19.25 7.47 20.25
N ALA A 20 -18.74 6.30 20.67
CA ALA A 20 -19.56 5.11 20.86
C ALA A 20 -19.84 4.80 22.34
N GLY A 21 -19.38 5.65 23.27
CA GLY A 21 -19.57 5.46 24.71
C GLY A 21 -18.91 4.18 25.26
N MET A 22 -17.96 3.59 24.53
CA MET A 22 -17.31 2.34 24.93
C MET A 22 -16.40 2.54 26.15
N SER A 23 -16.22 1.49 26.96
CA SER A 23 -15.19 1.49 28.00
C SER A 23 -13.79 1.52 27.39
N ILE A 24 -12.83 2.17 28.05
CA ILE A 24 -11.46 2.32 27.53
C ILE A 24 -10.80 0.98 27.19
N SER A 25 -11.08 -0.07 27.97
CA SER A 25 -10.51 -1.41 27.75
C SER A 25 -11.07 -2.09 26.50
N SER A 26 -12.37 -1.94 26.21
CA SER A 26 -13.01 -2.49 25.02
C SER A 26 -12.60 -1.72 23.75
N ALA A 27 -12.57 -0.39 23.84
CA ALA A 27 -12.07 0.48 22.77
C ALA A 27 -10.62 0.18 22.40
N LEU A 28 -9.75 -0.04 23.39
CA LEU A 28 -8.34 -0.38 23.16
C LEU A 28 -8.19 -1.74 22.47
N LYS A 29 -8.93 -2.77 22.91
CA LYS A 29 -8.95 -4.08 22.24
C LYS A 29 -9.38 -3.97 20.77
N LYS A 30 -10.41 -3.15 20.49
CA LYS A 30 -10.91 -2.91 19.13
C LYS A 30 -9.88 -2.17 18.27
N ALA A 31 -9.26 -1.09 18.79
CA ALA A 31 -8.23 -0.34 18.09
C ALA A 31 -6.97 -1.19 17.79
N TRP A 32 -6.59 -2.09 18.71
CA TRP A 32 -5.51 -3.06 18.46
C TRP A 32 -5.88 -4.08 17.39
N ARG A 33 -7.12 -4.55 17.36
CA ARG A 33 -7.59 -5.46 16.31
C ARG A 33 -7.57 -4.77 14.95
N GLU A 34 -8.12 -3.55 14.85
CA GLU A 34 -8.05 -2.73 13.62
C GLU A 34 -6.60 -2.53 13.17
N ALA A 35 -5.68 -2.23 14.09
CA ALA A 35 -4.26 -2.07 13.77
C ALA A 35 -3.57 -3.38 13.36
N LYS A 36 -4.03 -4.53 13.87
CA LYS A 36 -3.52 -5.86 13.49
C LYS A 36 -4.13 -6.36 12.18
N GLU A 37 -5.38 -6.06 11.89
CA GLU A 37 -6.02 -6.38 10.61
C GLU A 37 -5.42 -5.54 9.47
N MET A 38 -4.96 -4.33 9.78
CA MET A 38 -4.11 -3.53 8.89
C MET A 38 -2.65 -4.04 8.79
N THR A 39 -2.31 -5.25 9.28
CA THR A 39 -0.96 -5.78 9.02
C THR A 39 -0.78 -6.01 7.54
N LYS A 40 0.13 -5.23 6.98
CA LYS A 40 0.56 -5.33 5.61
C LYS A 40 1.00 -6.76 5.27
N GLU A 41 0.63 -7.23 4.10
CA GLU A 41 1.08 -8.49 3.54
C GLU A 41 2.57 -8.40 3.20
N LYS A 42 3.33 -9.47 3.42
CA LYS A 42 4.73 -9.50 2.97
C LYS A 42 4.79 -9.53 1.45
N PHE A 43 5.48 -8.56 0.85
CA PHE A 43 5.74 -8.57 -0.59
C PHE A 43 6.81 -9.60 -0.92
N ASN A 44 6.44 -10.63 -1.68
CA ASN A 44 7.37 -11.69 -2.04
C ASN A 44 8.25 -11.30 -3.23
N LYS A 45 7.64 -11.10 -4.40
CA LYS A 45 8.36 -10.78 -5.65
C LYS A 45 7.52 -10.01 -6.64
N CYS A 46 6.25 -10.39 -6.81
CA CYS A 46 5.35 -9.74 -7.74
C CYS A 46 4.02 -9.44 -7.08
N ALA A 47 3.39 -8.32 -7.47
CA ALA A 47 2.01 -8.02 -7.11
C ALA A 47 1.31 -7.34 -8.29
N LYS A 48 -0.01 -7.47 -8.33
CA LYS A 48 -0.87 -6.78 -9.28
C LYS A 48 -1.88 -5.97 -8.48
N VAL A 49 -1.88 -4.65 -8.65
CA VAL A 49 -2.70 -3.73 -7.87
C VAL A 49 -3.65 -3.00 -8.81
N LEU A 50 -4.93 -2.96 -8.43
CA LEU A 50 -5.99 -2.31 -9.19
C LEU A 50 -5.91 -0.80 -9.00
N MET A 51 -6.14 -0.06 -10.08
CA MET A 51 -6.27 1.39 -10.05
C MET A 51 -7.51 1.83 -9.25
N PRO A 52 -7.44 2.95 -8.51
CA PRO A 52 -8.59 3.44 -7.76
C PRO A 52 -9.74 3.81 -8.73
N GLY A 53 -10.98 3.51 -8.33
CA GLY A 53 -12.17 3.81 -9.13
C GLY A 53 -12.59 2.73 -10.13
N TYR A 54 -11.79 1.68 -10.27
CA TYR A 54 -12.10 0.50 -11.09
C TYR A 54 -12.67 -0.63 -10.23
N ASP A 55 -13.62 -1.39 -10.79
CA ASP A 55 -14.20 -2.57 -10.13
C ASP A 55 -13.53 -3.86 -10.66
N LYS A 56 -13.01 -4.65 -9.73
CA LYS A 56 -12.33 -5.93 -10.01
C LYS A 56 -13.17 -6.88 -10.86
N ALA A 57 -14.49 -6.83 -10.76
CA ALA A 57 -15.40 -7.75 -11.45
C ALA A 57 -15.54 -7.46 -12.95
N CYS A 58 -15.39 -6.20 -13.38
CA CYS A 58 -15.68 -5.80 -14.77
C CYS A 58 -14.44 -5.32 -15.55
N CYS A 59 -13.29 -5.16 -14.87
CA CYS A 59 -12.13 -4.52 -15.48
C CYS A 59 -11.17 -5.48 -16.17
N THR A 60 -10.70 -5.09 -17.36
CA THR A 60 -9.61 -5.73 -18.10
C THR A 60 -8.24 -5.41 -17.45
N ASP A 61 -7.18 -6.11 -17.87
CA ASP A 61 -5.82 -5.93 -17.35
C ASP A 61 -5.28 -4.49 -17.40
N SER A 62 -5.83 -3.64 -18.27
CA SER A 62 -5.48 -2.21 -18.36
C SER A 62 -5.75 -1.42 -17.07
N ALA A 63 -6.66 -1.89 -16.21
CA ALA A 63 -6.97 -1.24 -14.94
C ALA A 63 -5.97 -1.56 -13.82
N TYR A 64 -4.89 -2.30 -14.12
CA TYR A 64 -3.93 -2.75 -13.12
C TYR A 64 -2.52 -2.28 -13.43
N LEU A 65 -1.76 -2.04 -12.35
CA LEU A 65 -0.31 -1.94 -12.42
C LEU A 65 0.35 -3.14 -11.77
N TYR A 66 1.50 -3.50 -12.32
CA TYR A 66 2.26 -4.69 -11.96
C TYR A 66 3.56 -4.28 -11.28
N PHE A 67 3.77 -4.83 -10.10
CA PHE A 67 4.95 -4.61 -9.27
C PHE A 67 5.87 -5.82 -9.39
N SER A 68 7.15 -5.61 -9.64
CA SER A 68 8.14 -6.68 -9.74
C SER A 68 9.44 -6.34 -9.02
N LEU A 69 9.88 -7.24 -8.14
CA LEU A 69 11.12 -7.12 -7.39
C LEU A 69 12.32 -7.42 -8.29
N TRP A 70 13.32 -6.55 -8.23
CA TRP A 70 14.59 -6.69 -8.90
C TRP A 70 15.73 -6.49 -7.89
N GLU A 71 16.60 -7.48 -7.78
CA GLU A 71 17.75 -7.47 -6.85
C GLU A 71 19.00 -7.91 -7.60
N LYS A 72 19.88 -6.95 -7.92
CA LYS A 72 21.23 -7.22 -8.47
C LYS A 72 22.20 -6.13 -8.05
N PHE A 73 23.48 -6.46 -8.01
CA PHE A 73 24.57 -5.51 -7.75
C PHE A 73 24.40 -4.71 -6.45
N GLY A 74 23.90 -5.37 -5.39
CA GLY A 74 23.65 -4.73 -4.09
C GLY A 74 22.49 -3.72 -4.08
N LYS A 75 21.70 -3.63 -5.15
CA LYS A 75 20.53 -2.75 -5.26
C LYS A 75 19.25 -3.58 -5.26
N SER A 76 18.23 -3.12 -4.55
CA SER A 76 16.90 -3.74 -4.50
C SER A 76 15.83 -2.71 -4.87
N ARG A 77 15.10 -2.99 -5.95
CA ARG A 77 14.11 -2.09 -6.54
C ARG A 77 12.82 -2.84 -6.83
N ILE A 78 11.69 -2.17 -6.70
CA ILE A 78 10.40 -2.69 -7.12
C ILE A 78 9.95 -1.87 -8.32
N TYR A 79 9.97 -2.48 -9.50
CA TYR A 79 9.54 -1.83 -10.73
C TYR A 79 8.02 -1.82 -10.81
N VAL A 80 7.47 -0.70 -11.30
CA VAL A 80 6.05 -0.53 -11.57
C VAL A 80 5.87 -0.52 -13.08
N ASN A 81 5.05 -1.43 -13.58
CA ASN A 81 4.80 -1.59 -15.01
C ASN A 81 3.31 -1.53 -15.30
N ASP A 82 2.95 -1.07 -16.49
CA ASP A 82 1.59 -1.20 -16.99
C ASP A 82 1.32 -2.61 -17.55
N TYR A 83 0.08 -2.84 -17.98
CA TYR A 83 -0.33 -4.10 -18.62
C TYR A 83 0.43 -4.44 -19.91
N LYS A 84 1.04 -3.44 -20.57
CA LYS A 84 1.89 -3.62 -21.75
C LYS A 84 3.36 -3.89 -21.39
N ARG A 85 3.68 -4.06 -20.10
CA ARG A 85 5.04 -4.26 -19.57
C ARG A 85 5.97 -3.06 -19.82
N ARG A 86 5.43 -1.87 -20.01
CA ARG A 86 6.20 -0.62 -20.05
C ARG A 86 6.45 -0.18 -18.62
N THR A 87 7.70 0.14 -18.31
CA THR A 87 8.10 0.56 -16.97
C THR A 87 7.75 2.02 -16.75
N LEU A 88 6.84 2.26 -15.80
CA LEU A 88 6.38 3.61 -15.42
C LEU A 88 7.28 4.23 -14.35
N GLY A 89 8.01 3.41 -13.61
CA GLY A 89 8.91 3.86 -12.55
C GLY A 89 9.41 2.72 -11.68
N PHE A 90 10.11 3.05 -10.61
CA PHE A 90 10.51 2.10 -9.60
C PHE A 90 10.51 2.70 -8.19
N ILE A 91 10.35 1.82 -7.21
CA ILE A 91 10.48 2.12 -5.79
C ILE A 91 11.80 1.54 -5.31
N ASP A 92 12.66 2.36 -4.74
CA ASP A 92 13.86 1.86 -4.07
C ASP A 92 13.46 1.21 -2.73
N LYS A 93 13.80 -0.07 -2.54
CA LYS A 93 13.36 -0.84 -1.36
C LYS A 93 13.93 -0.28 -0.06
N ASN A 94 15.14 0.26 -0.10
CA ASN A 94 15.85 0.74 1.08
C ASN A 94 15.37 2.14 1.49
N THR A 95 15.25 3.04 0.52
CA THR A 95 14.89 4.45 0.78
C THR A 95 13.40 4.73 0.70
N LYS A 96 12.60 3.78 0.16
CA LYS A 96 11.18 3.94 -0.17
C LYS A 96 10.86 5.10 -1.11
N LYS A 97 11.88 5.67 -1.75
CA LYS A 97 11.71 6.74 -2.74
C LYS A 97 11.19 6.14 -4.05
N VAL A 98 10.22 6.83 -4.64
CA VAL A 98 9.68 6.52 -5.95
C VAL A 98 10.41 7.37 -6.97
N THR A 99 10.88 6.73 -8.04
CA THR A 99 11.40 7.39 -9.23
C THR A 99 10.44 7.10 -10.37
N GLU A 100 9.85 8.16 -10.91
CA GLU A 100 8.87 8.10 -11.99
C GLU A 100 9.58 8.27 -13.35
N TYR A 101 9.06 7.59 -14.36
CA TYR A 101 9.44 7.74 -15.77
C TYR A 101 8.25 8.31 -16.55
N ASP A 102 8.21 8.09 -17.86
CA ASP A 102 7.02 8.39 -18.66
C ASP A 102 5.86 7.47 -18.25
N LEU A 103 4.77 8.06 -17.76
CA LEU A 103 3.57 7.36 -17.33
C LEU A 103 2.78 6.74 -18.49
N CYS A 104 3.22 6.93 -19.74
CA CYS A 104 2.79 6.12 -20.88
C CYS A 104 1.26 6.10 -21.13
N GLY A 105 0.59 7.19 -20.72
CA GLY A 105 -0.87 7.37 -20.82
C GLY A 105 -1.66 7.06 -19.54
N VAL A 106 -1.01 6.65 -18.44
CA VAL A 106 -1.64 6.53 -17.11
C VAL A 106 -1.70 7.91 -16.46
N TYR A 107 -2.84 8.29 -15.90
CA TYR A 107 -2.94 9.56 -15.20
C TYR A 107 -2.13 9.53 -13.91
N ARG A 108 -1.46 10.64 -13.59
CA ARG A 108 -0.64 10.76 -12.38
C ARG A 108 -1.42 10.42 -11.11
N SER A 109 -2.68 10.84 -11.01
CA SER A 109 -3.55 10.55 -9.87
C SER A 109 -3.83 9.05 -9.69
N GLU A 110 -3.97 8.31 -10.80
CA GLU A 110 -4.17 6.85 -10.77
C GLU A 110 -2.89 6.16 -10.32
N PHE A 111 -1.75 6.58 -10.87
CA PHE A 111 -0.44 6.05 -10.49
C PHE A 111 -0.14 6.28 -9.01
N GLU A 112 -0.32 7.50 -8.50
CA GLU A 112 -0.16 7.84 -7.09
C GLU A 112 -1.14 7.04 -6.20
N GLY A 113 -2.39 6.88 -6.64
CA GLY A 113 -3.38 6.09 -5.93
C GLY A 113 -3.01 4.61 -5.82
N VAL A 114 -2.50 4.02 -6.91
CA VAL A 114 -2.01 2.63 -6.91
C VAL A 114 -0.78 2.48 -6.04
N LEU A 115 0.16 3.42 -6.09
CA LEU A 115 1.33 3.40 -5.20
C LEU A 115 0.90 3.44 -3.74
N LYS A 116 -0.02 4.35 -3.38
CA LYS A 116 -0.56 4.45 -2.03
C LYS A 116 -1.20 3.13 -1.59
N ALA A 117 -2.04 2.53 -2.44
CA ALA A 117 -2.62 1.22 -2.18
C ALA A 117 -1.53 0.15 -1.97
N PHE A 118 -0.51 0.10 -2.82
CA PHE A 118 0.61 -0.83 -2.68
C PHE A 118 1.37 -0.63 -1.36
N PHE A 119 1.69 0.61 -0.98
CA PHE A 119 2.34 0.92 0.30
C PHE A 119 1.47 0.58 1.50
N GLU A 120 0.15 0.68 1.40
CA GLU A 120 -0.80 0.34 2.47
C GLU A 120 -1.00 -1.18 2.58
N THR A 121 -1.00 -1.90 1.45
CA THR A 121 -1.18 -3.34 1.43
C THR A 121 0.09 -4.11 1.76
N TYR A 122 1.26 -3.67 1.29
CA TYR A 122 2.48 -4.49 1.32
C TYR A 122 3.58 -3.96 2.24
N GLU A 123 4.19 -4.86 3.02
CA GLU A 123 5.45 -4.69 3.73
C GLU A 123 6.57 -5.25 2.85
N PHE A 124 7.55 -4.41 2.53
CA PHE A 124 8.70 -4.73 1.67
C PHE A 124 9.92 -3.95 2.13
#